data_AF-A0A258GG04-F1
#
_entry.id   AF-A0A258GG04-F1
#
_cell.length_a   1.000
_cell.length_b   1.000
_cell.length_c   1.000
_cell.angle_alpha   90.00
_cell.angle_beta   90.00
_cell.angle_gamma   90.00
#
_symmetry.space_group_name_H-M   'P 1'
#
loop_
_entity.id
_entity.type
_entity.pdbx_description
1 polymer ?
#
loop_
_entity_poly.entity_id
_entity_poly.type
_entity_poly.pdbx_seq_one_letter_code
_entity_poly.pdbx_strand_id
1 'polypeptide(L)'
;MAFNHYAKLKRIVENLQQGWFIRRIDKPTVAKNFRGEKVTFTHYYRLYDCHGREIKYGKFQQIERLAKSLSIPVEELPVVE
;
A
#
# COMPACT_ATOMS: atom_id res chain seq x y z
N MET A 1 9.91 -13.56 13.18
CA MET A 1 9.95 -12.43 12.22
C MET A 1 8.67 -12.43 11.41
N ALA A 2 7.68 -11.60 11.78
CA ALA A 2 6.42 -11.52 11.05
C ALA A 2 6.68 -10.86 9.68
N PHE A 3 6.23 -11.50 8.60
CA PHE A 3 6.21 -10.91 7.26
C PHE A 3 5.31 -9.67 7.28
N ASN A 4 5.89 -8.51 7.56
CA ASN A 4 5.16 -7.27 7.52
C ASN A 4 5.11 -6.80 6.06
N HIS A 5 3.95 -7.04 5.42
CA HIS A 5 3.66 -6.56 4.07
C HIS A 5 4.05 -5.08 3.89
N TYR A 6 3.80 -4.23 4.89
CA TYR A 6 4.14 -2.81 4.86
C TYR A 6 5.65 -2.54 4.92
N ALA A 7 6.43 -3.38 5.61
CA ALA A 7 7.89 -3.28 5.56
C ALA A 7 8.43 -3.63 4.16
N LYS A 8 7.77 -4.55 3.45
CA LYS A 8 8.09 -4.84 2.04
C LYS A 8 7.74 -3.67 1.14
N LEU A 9 6.56 -3.06 1.31
CA LEU A 9 6.15 -1.86 0.57
C LEU A 9 7.13 -0.71 0.79
N LYS A 10 7.53 -0.45 2.04
CA LYS A 10 8.55 0.55 2.38
C LYS A 10 9.83 0.34 1.58
N ARG A 11 10.39 -0.87 1.62
CA ARG A 11 11.61 -1.20 0.87
C ARG A 11 11.43 -1.01 -0.63
N ILE A 12 10.26 -1.35 -1.18
CA ILE A 12 9.99 -1.14 -2.60
C ILE A 12 10.00 0.36 -2.89
N VAL A 13 9.25 1.15 -2.13
CA VAL A 13 9.16 2.62 -2.29
C VAL A 13 10.52 3.29 -2.16
N GLU A 14 11.34 2.89 -1.19
CA GLU A 14 12.70 3.40 -1.00
C GLU A 14 13.64 3.10 -2.19
N ASN A 15 13.35 2.05 -2.97
CA ASN A 15 14.12 1.71 -4.17
C ASN A 15 13.54 2.31 -5.47
N LEU A 16 12.36 2.92 -5.43
CA LEU A 16 11.78 3.59 -6.59
C LEU A 16 12.42 4.97 -6.78
N GLN A 17 12.56 5.37 -8.03
CA GLN A 17 12.82 6.77 -8.35
C GLN A 17 11.67 7.65 -7.88
N GLN A 18 11.94 8.95 -7.69
CA GLN A 18 10.92 9.93 -7.32
C GLN A 18 9.75 9.90 -8.32
N GLY A 19 8.54 10.15 -7.82
CA GLY A 19 7.31 10.18 -8.63
C GLY A 19 6.47 8.91 -8.59
N TRP A 20 6.71 7.98 -7.67
CA TRP A 20 5.75 6.91 -7.36
C TRP A 20 4.46 7.50 -6.78
N PHE A 21 3.36 6.81 -7.00
CA PHE A 21 2.05 7.22 -6.48
C PHE A 21 1.22 6.01 -6.05
N ILE A 22 0.20 6.28 -5.23
CA ILE A 22 -0.76 5.30 -4.75
C ILE A 22 -2.09 5.60 -5.42
N ARG A 23 -2.72 4.60 -6.02
CA ARG A 23 -4.09 4.73 -6.49
C ARG A 23 -5.06 4.03 -5.54
N ARG A 24 -6.14 4.71 -5.17
CA ARG A 24 -7.28 4.08 -4.50
C ARG A 24 -8.18 3.40 -5.52
N ILE A 25 -8.58 2.17 -5.24
CA ILE A 25 -9.48 1.39 -6.08
C ILE A 25 -10.68 1.01 -5.22
N ASP A 26 -11.83 1.62 -5.52
CA ASP A 26 -13.10 1.38 -4.83
C ASP A 26 -13.75 0.08 -5.28
N LYS A 27 -13.04 -1.03 -5.03
CA LYS A 27 -13.55 -2.38 -5.22
C LYS A 27 -13.37 -3.17 -3.94
N PRO A 28 -14.35 -4.01 -3.58
CA PRO A 28 -14.24 -4.82 -2.39
C PRO A 28 -13.06 -5.78 -2.50
N THR A 29 -12.33 -5.96 -1.41
CA THR A 29 -11.25 -6.96 -1.31
C THR A 29 -11.32 -7.67 0.02
N VAL A 30 -10.86 -8.92 0.03
CA VAL A 30 -10.73 -9.70 1.26
C VAL A 30 -9.25 -9.92 1.55
N ALA A 31 -8.84 -9.74 2.80
CA ALA A 31 -7.50 -10.07 3.27
C ALA A 31 -7.58 -10.82 4.60
N LYS A 32 -6.62 -11.71 4.87
CA LYS A 32 -6.51 -12.36 6.18
C LYS A 32 -5.78 -11.44 7.14
N ASN A 33 -6.31 -11.27 8.35
CA ASN A 33 -5.58 -10.60 9.43
C ASN A 33 -4.54 -11.54 10.07
N PHE A 34 -3.80 -11.05 11.07
CA PHE A 34 -2.80 -11.86 11.79
C PHE A 34 -3.39 -13.04 12.57
N ARG A 35 -4.69 -13.01 12.87
CA ARG A 35 -5.44 -14.12 13.49
C ARG A 35 -5.95 -15.15 12.46
N GLY A 36 -5.71 -14.92 11.17
CA GLY A 36 -6.18 -15.78 10.08
C GLY A 36 -7.62 -15.52 9.64
N GLU A 37 -8.32 -14.56 10.26
CA GLU A 37 -9.70 -14.21 9.94
C GLU A 37 -9.75 -13.40 8.63
N LYS A 38 -10.76 -13.67 7.82
CA LYS A 38 -11.01 -12.92 6.58
C LYS A 38 -11.69 -11.60 6.93
N VAL A 39 -11.02 -10.50 6.65
CA VAL A 39 -11.56 -9.14 6.78
C VAL A 39 -11.89 -8.63 5.38
N THR A 40 -13.12 -8.17 5.20
CA THR A 40 -13.59 -7.52 3.98
C THR A 40 -13.34 -6.03 4.08
N PHE A 41 -12.76 -5.46 3.04
CA PHE A 41 -12.52 -4.02 2.88
C PHE A 41 -13.34 -3.54 1.68
N THR A 42 -13.90 -2.34 1.78
CA THR A 42 -14.69 -1.73 0.70
C THR A 42 -13.82 -1.26 -0.47
N HIS A 43 -12.55 -0.98 -0.20
CA HIS A 43 -11.58 -0.47 -1.17
C HIS A 43 -10.20 -1.09 -0.91
N TYR A 44 -9.31 -0.93 -1.89
CA TYR A 44 -7.89 -1.22 -1.73
C TYR A 44 -7.03 -0.20 -2.46
N TYR A 45 -5.78 -0.12 -2.05
CA TYR A 45 -4.77 0.74 -2.62
C TYR A 45 -3.76 -0.07 -3.42
N ARG A 46 -3.17 0.57 -4.41
CA ARG A 46 -2.11 -0.03 -5.24
C ARG A 46 -1.01 0.99 -5.53
N LEU A 47 0.23 0.57 -5.38
CA LEU A 47 1.41 1.37 -5.76
C LEU A 47 1.66 1.30 -7.27
N TYR A 48 2.03 2.44 -7.82
CA TYR A 48 2.47 2.64 -9.19
C TYR A 48 3.82 3.36 -9.21
N ASP A 49 4.62 3.08 -10.24
CA ASP A 49 5.84 3.84 -10.51
C ASP A 49 5.54 5.18 -11.20
N CYS A 50 6.57 5.99 -11.42
CA CYS A 50 6.48 7.27 -12.13
C CYS A 50 6.06 7.13 -13.60
N HIS A 51 6.12 5.94 -14.19
CA HIS A 51 5.66 5.64 -15.54
C HIS A 51 4.23 5.06 -15.56
N GLY A 52 3.53 5.03 -14.42
CA GLY A 52 2.19 4.48 -14.30
C GLY A 52 2.13 2.95 -14.36
N ARG A 53 3.25 2.25 -14.14
CA ARG A 53 3.29 0.78 -14.10
C ARG A 53 2.94 0.29 -12.71
N GLU A 54 2.12 -0.75 -12.66
CA GLU A 54 1.75 -1.41 -11.41
C GLU A 54 2.96 -2.06 -10.74
N ILE A 55 3.14 -1.80 -9.46
CA ILE A 55 4.23 -2.38 -8.69
C ILE A 55 3.83 -3.76 -8.18
N LYS A 56 4.66 -4.77 -8.48
CA LYS A 56 4.47 -6.12 -7.97
C LYS A 56 4.52 -6.11 -6.44
N TYR A 57 3.56 -6.78 -5.81
CA TYR A 57 3.32 -6.73 -4.35
C TYR A 57 2.87 -5.36 -3.82
N GLY A 58 2.55 -4.40 -4.68
CA GLY A 58 2.11 -3.06 -4.32
C GLY A 58 0.64 -2.93 -3.91
N LYS A 59 -0.13 -4.03 -3.82
CA LYS A 59 -1.54 -4.00 -3.38
C LYS A 59 -1.63 -4.04 -1.86
N PHE A 60 -2.37 -3.14 -1.23
CA PHE A 60 -2.60 -3.10 0.22
C PHE A 60 -3.96 -2.47 0.56
N GLN A 61 -4.41 -2.57 1.80
CA GLN A 61 -5.74 -2.10 2.22
C GLN A 61 -5.68 -0.96 3.22
N GLN A 62 -4.63 -0.85 4.04
CA GLN A 62 -4.57 0.13 5.13
C GLN A 62 -3.49 1.16 4.85
N ILE A 63 -3.90 2.34 4.41
CA ILE A 63 -2.99 3.43 4.07
C ILE A 63 -2.24 3.96 5.30
N GLU A 64 -2.90 4.03 6.45
CA GLU A 64 -2.30 4.45 7.73
C GLU A 64 -1.09 3.59 8.12
N ARG A 65 -1.14 2.29 7.83
CA ARG A 65 -0.01 1.39 8.11
C ARG A 65 1.18 1.65 7.18
N LEU A 66 0.92 2.05 5.94
CA LEU A 66 1.98 2.44 5.02
C LEU A 66 2.60 3.77 5.47
N ALA A 67 1.78 4.77 5.78
CA ALA A 67 2.21 6.06 6.33
C ALA A 67 3.09 5.88 7.58
N LYS A 68 2.63 5.08 8.55
CA LYS A 68 3.42 4.73 9.75
C LYS A 68 4.73 4.01 9.43
N SER A 69 4.75 3.16 8.40
CA SER A 69 5.97 2.46 7.98
C SER A 69 6.99 3.41 7.34
N LEU A 70 6.49 4.39 6.57
CA LEU A 70 7.30 5.42 5.92
C LEU A 70 7.65 6.59 6.86
N SER A 71 7.06 6.63 8.06
CA SER A 71 7.20 7.74 9.03
C SER A 71 6.76 9.09 8.48
N ILE A 72 5.75 9.11 7.60
CA ILE A 72 5.15 10.33 7.04
C ILE A 72 3.64 10.36 7.31
N PRO A 73 3.02 11.56 7.36
CA PRO A 73 1.57 11.69 7.47
C PRO A 73 0.85 11.03 6.28
N VAL A 74 -0.37 10.55 6.51
CA VAL A 74 -1.22 9.98 5.43
C VAL A 74 -1.53 11.03 4.35
N GLU A 75 -1.65 12.29 4.75
CA GLU A 75 -1.95 13.44 3.89
C GLU A 75 -0.79 13.79 2.93
N GLU A 76 0.45 13.42 3.29
CA GLU A 76 1.63 13.63 2.44
C GLU A 76 1.86 12.47 1.46
N LEU A 77 1.11 11.38 1.58
CA LEU A 77 1.22 10.28 0.63
C LEU A 77 0.69 10.72 -0.74
N PRO A 78 1.39 10.38 -1.84
CA PRO A 78 0.97 10.72 -3.20
C PRO A 78 -0.21 9.84 -3.62
N VAL A 79 -1.39 10.06 -3.04
CA VAL A 79 -2.62 9.31 -3.36
C VAL A 79 -3.37 10.01 -4.48
N VAL A 80 -3.71 9.26 -5.52
CA VAL A 80 -4.57 9.68 -6.62
C VAL A 80 -5.85 8.84 -6.64
N GLU A 81 -6.96 9.47 -7.03
CA GLU A 81 -8.28 8.83 -7.20
C GLU A 81 -8.39 8.07 -8.53
#